data_AF-A0A318S1V4-F1
#
_entry.id   AF-A0A318S1V4-F1
#
_cell.length_a   1.000
_cell.length_b   1.000
_cell.length_c   1.000
_cell.angle_alpha   90.00
_cell.angle_beta   90.00
_cell.angle_gamma   90.00
#
_symmetry.space_group_name_H-M   'P 1'
#
loop_
_entity.id
_entity.type
_entity.pdbx_description
1 polymer ?
#
loop_
_entity_poly.entity_id
_entity_poly.type
_entity_poly.pdbx_seq_one_letter_code
_entity_poly.pdbx_strand_id
1 'polypeptide(L)'
;MTLYEAQDVALAFGQALLARRYEDARALLAPSDAAITTIEDLQRGFETFVPLDWEGEILGADVILTEWPDREEDDVALVYVPIAGFVYSEAVTVVVTRTPLGLRVRGVEFGRP
;
A
#
# COMPACT_ATOMS: atom_id res chain seq x y z
N MET A 1 -10.94 16.65 1.89
CA MET A 1 -10.17 15.40 1.89
C MET A 1 -8.72 15.74 1.62
N THR A 2 -7.82 15.37 2.52
CA THR A 2 -6.44 15.87 2.59
C THR A 2 -5.44 14.79 2.19
N LEU A 3 -4.23 15.22 1.80
CA LEU A 3 -3.09 14.31 1.56
C LEU A 3 -2.72 13.50 2.81
N TYR A 4 -3.00 14.04 4.00
CA TYR A 4 -2.81 13.35 5.27
C TYR A 4 -3.69 12.08 5.39
N GLU A 5 -4.96 12.17 4.98
CA GLU A 5 -5.85 11.00 4.97
C GLU A 5 -5.37 9.92 3.98
N ALA A 6 -4.71 10.31 2.88
CA ALA A 6 -4.10 9.36 1.96
C ALA A 6 -2.89 8.64 2.59
N GLN A 7 -2.07 9.37 3.35
CA GLN A 7 -0.96 8.79 4.12
C GLN A 7 -1.47 7.79 5.16
N ASP A 8 -2.55 8.12 5.89
CA ASP A 8 -3.14 7.23 6.90
C ASP A 8 -3.63 5.90 6.29
N VAL A 9 -4.28 5.95 5.12
CA VAL A 9 -4.76 4.75 4.41
C VAL A 9 -3.58 3.89 3.93
N ALA A 10 -2.56 4.52 3.35
CA ALA A 10 -1.36 3.81 2.90
C ALA A 10 -0.59 3.18 4.07
N LEU A 11 -0.47 3.91 5.18
CA LEU A 11 0.18 3.43 6.40
C LEU A 11 -0.58 2.23 6.98
N ALA A 12 -1.91 2.32 7.08
CA ALA A 12 -2.75 1.20 7.55
C ALA A 12 -2.61 -0.03 6.66
N PHE A 13 -2.55 0.16 5.33
CA PHE A 13 -2.33 -0.93 4.38
C PHE A 13 -0.96 -1.58 4.56
N GLY A 14 0.12 -0.80 4.61
CA GLY A 14 1.47 -1.30 4.86
C GLY A 14 1.60 -2.03 6.20
N GLN A 15 1.00 -1.50 7.26
CA GLN A 15 0.99 -2.14 8.59
C GLN A 15 0.25 -3.47 8.59
N ALA A 16 -0.87 -3.56 7.86
CA ALA A 16 -1.59 -4.82 7.70
C ALA A 16 -0.74 -5.88 6.98
N LEU A 17 -0.04 -5.48 5.91
CA LEU A 17 0.88 -6.37 5.18
C LEU A 17 2.05 -6.85 6.06
N LEU A 18 2.74 -5.93 6.75
CA LEU A 18 3.87 -6.26 7.62
C LEU A 18 3.45 -7.17 8.78
N ALA A 19 2.24 -6.97 9.31
CA ALA A 19 1.64 -7.83 10.32
C ALA A 19 1.04 -9.14 9.75
N ARG A 20 1.14 -9.37 8.43
CA ARG A 20 0.59 -10.53 7.70
C ARG A 20 -0.91 -10.71 7.90
N ARG A 21 -1.63 -9.60 8.08
CA ARG A 21 -3.09 -9.53 8.15
C ARG A 21 -3.62 -9.19 6.77
N TYR A 22 -3.49 -10.13 5.84
CA TYR A 22 -3.82 -9.92 4.43
C TYR A 22 -5.30 -9.67 4.19
N GLU A 23 -6.18 -10.21 5.02
CA GLU A 23 -7.60 -9.89 5.03
C GLU A 23 -7.84 -8.39 5.30
N ASP A 24 -7.13 -7.83 6.28
CA ASP A 24 -7.22 -6.41 6.64
C ASP A 24 -6.66 -5.53 5.52
N ALA A 25 -5.52 -5.92 4.94
CA ALA A 25 -4.93 -5.23 3.80
C ALA A 25 -5.89 -5.23 2.59
N ARG A 26 -6.48 -6.38 2.29
CA ARG A 26 -7.45 -6.52 1.19
C ARG A 26 -8.71 -5.70 1.42
N ALA A 27 -9.16 -5.55 2.67
CA ALA A 27 -10.33 -4.72 3.00
C ALA A 27 -10.10 -3.21 2.75
N LEU A 28 -8.84 -2.78 2.65
CA LEU A 28 -8.45 -1.41 2.32
C LEU A 28 -8.33 -1.17 0.80
N LEU A 29 -8.42 -2.22 -0.03
CA LEU A 29 -8.44 -2.05 -1.48
C LEU A 29 -9.74 -1.39 -1.94
N ALA A 30 -9.68 -0.70 -3.08
CA ALA A 30 -10.85 -0.20 -3.76
C ALA A 30 -11.72 -1.40 -4.20
N PRO A 31 -13.07 -1.26 -4.26
CA PRO A 31 -13.93 -2.39 -4.57
C PRO A 31 -13.60 -3.12 -5.88
N SER A 32 -13.16 -2.38 -6.90
CA SER A 32 -12.65 -2.90 -8.17
C SER A 32 -11.48 -3.86 -7.98
N ASP A 33 -10.49 -3.44 -7.20
CA ASP A 33 -9.24 -4.17 -6.99
C ASP A 33 -9.45 -5.33 -6.01
N ALA A 34 -10.22 -5.10 -4.94
CA ALA A 34 -10.64 -6.17 -4.04
C ALA A 34 -11.35 -7.31 -4.79
N ALA A 35 -12.11 -7.02 -5.84
CA ALA A 35 -12.83 -8.04 -6.61
C ALA A 35 -11.91 -8.98 -7.41
N ILE A 36 -10.70 -8.54 -7.75
CA ILE A 36 -9.75 -9.31 -8.58
C ILE A 36 -8.48 -9.74 -7.84
N THR A 37 -8.15 -9.09 -6.73
CA THR A 37 -6.98 -9.42 -5.90
C THR A 37 -7.36 -10.40 -4.80
N THR A 38 -6.70 -11.56 -4.78
CA THR A 38 -6.87 -12.56 -3.72
C THR A 38 -5.95 -12.26 -2.52
N ILE A 39 -6.21 -12.92 -1.38
CA ILE A 39 -5.31 -12.87 -0.22
C ILE A 39 -3.95 -13.44 -0.61
N GLU A 40 -3.95 -14.53 -1.37
CA GLU A 40 -2.75 -15.20 -1.86
C GLU A 40 -1.91 -14.32 -2.79
N ASP A 41 -2.53 -13.43 -3.55
CA ASP A 41 -1.80 -12.49 -4.41
C ASP A 41 -1.08 -11.41 -3.59
N LEU A 42 -1.74 -10.85 -2.58
CA LEU A 42 -1.11 -9.92 -1.63
C LEU A 42 0.02 -10.60 -0.87
N GLN A 43 -0.21 -11.82 -0.36
CA GLN A 43 0.81 -12.59 0.34
C GLN A 43 2.02 -12.84 -0.55
N ARG A 44 1.81 -13.44 -1.74
CA ARG A 44 2.89 -13.78 -2.67
C ARG A 44 3.66 -12.55 -3.12
N GLY A 45 2.94 -11.46 -3.45
CA GLY A 45 3.58 -10.22 -3.89
C GLY A 45 4.44 -9.61 -2.80
N PHE A 46 3.91 -9.53 -1.57
CA PHE A 46 4.63 -8.92 -0.45
C PHE A 46 5.80 -9.79 0.03
N GLU A 47 5.58 -11.09 0.25
CA GLU A 47 6.59 -12.00 0.81
C GLU A 47 7.74 -12.30 -0.17
N THR A 48 7.58 -11.96 -1.45
CA THR A 48 8.69 -11.98 -2.43
C THR A 48 9.79 -10.99 -2.06
N PHE A 49 9.44 -9.85 -1.47
CA PHE A 49 10.38 -8.79 -1.08
C PHE A 49 10.60 -8.74 0.43
N VAL A 50 9.61 -9.15 1.23
CA VAL A 50 9.64 -9.14 2.69
C VAL A 50 9.50 -10.59 3.21
N PRO A 51 10.60 -11.36 3.29
CA PRO A 51 10.57 -12.76 3.71
C PRO A 51 10.04 -12.98 5.14
N LEU A 52 9.65 -14.21 5.44
CA LEU A 52 9.14 -14.59 6.77
C LEU A 52 10.18 -14.47 7.89
N ASP A 53 11.45 -14.69 7.57
CA ASP A 53 12.59 -14.60 8.47
C ASP A 53 13.22 -13.20 8.53
N TRP A 54 12.59 -12.23 7.88
CA TRP A 54 13.01 -10.83 7.90
C TRP A 54 12.14 -9.99 8.83
N GLU A 55 12.81 -9.14 9.61
CA GLU A 55 12.18 -8.18 10.52
C GLU A 55 12.38 -6.76 9.97
N GLY A 56 11.30 -6.00 9.93
CA GLY A 56 11.33 -4.59 9.55
C GLY A 56 10.24 -3.80 10.26
N GLU A 57 10.37 -2.48 10.19
CA GLU A 57 9.42 -1.52 10.78
C GLU A 57 8.98 -0.48 9.75
N ILE A 58 7.73 -0.05 9.82
CA ILE A 58 7.25 1.07 9.01
C ILE A 58 7.44 2.36 9.79
N LEU A 59 8.19 3.31 9.21
CA LEU A 59 8.52 4.59 9.83
C LEU A 59 7.47 5.67 9.56
N GLY A 60 6.62 5.48 8.55
CA GLY A 60 5.61 6.43 8.12
C GLY A 60 5.13 6.13 6.70
N ALA A 61 4.45 7.11 6.11
CA ALA A 61 4.03 7.09 4.71
C ALA A 61 4.16 8.50 4.13
N ASP A 62 4.71 8.62 2.93
CA ASP A 62 4.98 9.89 2.28
C ASP A 62 4.25 9.98 0.94
N VAL A 63 3.52 11.06 0.71
CA VAL A 63 2.99 11.35 -0.63
C VAL A 63 4.17 11.71 -1.52
N ILE A 64 4.41 10.91 -2.56
CA ILE A 64 5.51 11.15 -3.49
C ILE A 64 5.04 11.82 -4.79
N LEU A 65 3.82 11.55 -5.24
CA LEU A 65 3.22 12.23 -6.41
C LEU A 65 1.72 12.50 -6.17
N THR A 66 1.25 13.64 -6.66
CA THR A 66 -0.19 13.96 -6.81
C THR A 66 -0.62 14.02 -8.28
N GLU A 67 0.35 13.96 -9.20
CA GLU A 67 0.15 13.98 -10.65
C GLU A 67 1.18 13.03 -11.29
N TRP A 68 0.72 12.15 -12.18
CA TRP A 68 1.55 11.22 -12.95
C TRP A 68 0.81 10.83 -14.27
N PRO A 69 1.51 10.30 -15.29
CA PRO A 69 0.94 10.08 -16.62
C PRO A 69 -0.32 9.20 -16.66
N ASP A 70 -0.35 8.12 -15.86
CA ASP A 70 -1.45 7.15 -15.82
C ASP A 70 -2.42 7.38 -14.64
N ARG A 71 -2.52 8.62 -14.17
CA ARG A 71 -3.43 8.99 -13.07
C ARG A 71 -4.89 8.94 -13.53
N GLU A 72 -5.75 8.32 -12.72
CA GLU A 72 -7.20 8.31 -12.94
C GLU A 72 -7.90 9.48 -12.22
N GLU A 73 -9.13 9.82 -12.63
CA GLU A 73 -9.87 11.00 -12.16
C GLU A 73 -10.02 11.05 -10.63
N ASP A 74 -10.26 9.90 -10.01
CA ASP A 74 -10.47 9.78 -8.56
C ASP A 74 -9.18 9.53 -7.78
N ASP A 75 -8.03 9.38 -8.45
CA ASP A 75 -6.76 9.19 -7.76
C ASP A 75 -6.32 10.48 -7.05
N VAL A 76 -5.94 10.31 -5.79
CA VAL A 76 -5.59 11.39 -4.86
C VAL A 76 -4.08 11.55 -4.76
N ALA A 77 -3.38 10.45 -4.56
CA ALA A 77 -1.95 10.46 -4.30
C ALA A 77 -1.34 9.09 -4.59
N LEU A 78 -0.08 9.13 -5.00
CA LEU A 78 0.81 7.99 -5.00
C LEU A 78 1.67 8.11 -3.74
N VAL A 79 1.57 7.12 -2.86
CA VAL A 79 2.10 7.16 -1.49
C VAL A 79 3.13 6.05 -1.33
N TYR A 80 4.29 6.41 -0.81
CA TYR A 80 5.40 5.52 -0.52
C TYR A 80 5.42 5.17 0.96
N VAL A 81 5.48 3.88 1.28
CA VAL A 81 5.52 3.34 2.65
C VAL A 81 6.84 2.60 2.84
N PRO A 82 7.88 3.25 3.40
CA PRO A 82 9.16 2.61 3.65
C PRO A 82 9.05 1.58 4.78
N ILE A 83 9.69 0.43 4.58
CA ILE A 83 9.88 -0.61 5.59
C ILE A 83 11.38 -0.70 5.88
N ALA A 84 11.80 -0.18 7.03
CA ALA A 84 13.19 -0.22 7.45
C ALA A 84 13.52 -1.61 8.02
N GLY A 85 14.44 -2.32 7.38
CA GLY A 85 15.03 -3.54 7.91
C GLY A 85 16.47 -3.32 8.35
N PHE A 86 17.02 -4.27 9.12
CA PHE A 86 18.36 -4.14 9.71
C PHE A 86 19.49 -4.11 8.67
N VAL A 87 19.37 -4.90 7.61
CA VAL A 87 20.41 -5.03 6.55
C VAL A 87 20.02 -4.28 5.28
N TYR A 88 18.73 -4.25 4.97
CA TYR A 88 18.17 -3.63 3.79
C TYR A 88 16.75 -3.14 4.13
N SER A 89 16.33 -2.04 3.52
CA SER A 89 14.94 -1.56 3.55
C SER A 89 14.12 -2.18 2.42
N GLU A 90 12.82 -2.20 2.53
CA GLU A 90 11.89 -2.46 1.43
C GLU A 90 10.82 -1.37 1.41
N ALA A 91 9.88 -1.44 0.47
CA ALA A 91 8.77 -0.53 0.46
C ALA A 91 7.51 -1.12 -0.17
N VAL A 92 6.41 -0.45 0.13
CA VAL A 92 5.15 -0.60 -0.57
C VAL A 92 4.80 0.77 -1.14
N THR A 93 4.54 0.82 -2.44
CA THR A 93 4.02 2.01 -3.11
C THR A 93 2.57 1.78 -3.46
N VAL A 94 1.69 2.70 -3.08
CA VAL A 94 0.25 2.57 -3.34
C VAL A 94 -0.32 3.79 -4.04
N VAL A 95 -1.32 3.54 -4.90
CA VAL A 95 -2.20 4.59 -5.40
C VAL A 95 -3.42 4.65 -4.49
N VAL A 96 -3.64 5.80 -3.86
CA VAL A 96 -4.83 6.08 -3.05
C VAL A 96 -5.86 6.78 -3.92
N THR A 97 -7.08 6.24 -3.93
CA THR A 97 -8.19 6.69 -4.77
C THR A 97 -9.44 6.97 -3.94
N ARG A 98 -10.36 7.78 -4.50
CA ARG A 98 -11.67 8.06 -3.89
C ARG A 98 -12.66 6.98 -4.27
N THR A 99 -13.43 6.52 -3.28
CA THR A 99 -14.54 5.58 -3.50
C THR A 99 -15.76 6.01 -2.69
N PRO A 100 -16.96 5.45 -2.95
CA PRO A 100 -18.13 5.63 -2.09
C PRO A 100 -17.91 5.20 -0.62
N LEU A 101 -16.87 4.38 -0.35
CA LEU A 101 -16.49 3.92 1.00
C LEU A 101 -15.41 4.80 1.66
N GLY A 102 -15.07 5.94 1.05
CA GLY A 102 -13.94 6.78 1.42
C GLY A 102 -12.68 6.46 0.62
N LEU A 103 -11.52 6.89 1.12
CA LEU A 103 -10.23 6.62 0.48
C LEU A 103 -9.88 5.13 0.56
N ARG A 104 -9.37 4.59 -0.54
CA ARG A 104 -8.97 3.17 -0.68
C ARG A 104 -7.72 3.05 -1.56
N VAL A 105 -7.09 1.87 -1.53
CA VAL A 105 -5.93 1.54 -2.35
C VAL A 105 -6.37 0.91 -3.68
N ARG A 106 -6.00 1.50 -4.81
CA ARG A 106 -6.35 1.02 -6.17
C ARG A 106 -5.17 0.36 -6.90
N GLY A 107 -3.95 0.68 -6.50
CA GLY A 107 -2.74 0.12 -7.11
C GLY A 107 -1.71 -0.16 -6.03
N VAL A 108 -0.98 -1.26 -6.17
CA VAL A 108 0.06 -1.68 -5.23
C VAL A 108 1.27 -2.14 -6.01
N GLU A 109 2.43 -1.61 -5.63
CA GLU A 109 3.74 -2.08 -6.08
C GLU A 109 4.57 -2.45 -4.85
N PHE A 110 5.24 -3.59 -4.92
CA PHE A 110 6.10 -4.11 -3.86
C PHE A 110 7.57 -4.01 -4.27
N GLY A 111 8.42 -3.72 -3.29
CA GLY A 111 9.85 -3.56 -3.48
C GLY A 111 10.26 -2.10 -3.60
N ARG A 112 11.56 -1.90 -3.81
CA ARG A 112 12.12 -0.57 -4.07
C ARG A 112 11.98 -0.22 -5.57
N PRO A 113 11.64 1.03 -5.92
CA PRO A 113 11.79 1.52 -7.29
C PRO A 113 13.27 1.57 -7.73
#